data_AF-A0A937PJI7-F1
#
_entry.id   AF-A0A937PJI7-F1
#
_cell.length_a   1.000
_cell.length_b   1.000
_cell.length_c   1.000
_cell.angle_alpha   90.00
_cell.angle_beta   90.00
_cell.angle_gamma   90.00
#
_symmetry.space_group_name_H-M   'P 1'
#
loop_
_entity.id
_entity.type
_entity.pdbx_description
1 polymer ?
#
loop_
_entity_poly.entity_id
_entity_poly.type
_entity_poly.pdbx_seq_one_letter_code
_entity_poly.pdbx_strand_id
1 'polypeptide(L)'
;MTDATSHQPPPVREDLAALLDQLEGALARQLEFTRADRFAAAGKLGARVDTLLVAINTHRPEALSRNAVSIARIRTLRNTLELALAQRKDEYSRHREGMGRGKRLLRAYGQQARTDHPRGSM
;
A
#
# COMPACT_ATOMS: atom_id res chain seq x y z
N MET A 1 -25.87 50.45 18.05
CA MET A 1 -25.86 49.38 17.03
C MET A 1 -24.61 48.54 17.31
N THR A 2 -24.78 47.37 17.90
CA THR A 2 -23.68 46.47 18.30
C THR A 2 -23.35 45.56 17.13
N ASP A 3 -22.15 45.72 16.60
CA ASP A 3 -21.57 44.85 15.57
C ASP A 3 -21.21 43.52 16.24
N ALA A 4 -22.06 42.51 16.06
CA ALA A 4 -21.80 41.15 16.50
C ALA A 4 -20.81 40.52 15.52
N THR A 5 -19.53 40.80 15.72
CA THR A 5 -18.46 40.15 14.99
C THR A 5 -18.51 38.66 15.33
N SER A 6 -19.03 37.85 14.40
CA SER A 6 -18.95 36.39 14.44
C SER A 6 -17.49 35.97 14.58
N HIS A 7 -17.06 35.71 15.82
CA HIS A 7 -15.86 34.95 16.10
C HIS A 7 -16.14 33.50 15.71
N GLN A 8 -15.94 33.20 14.42
CA GLN A 8 -15.77 31.83 13.98
C GLN A 8 -14.52 31.29 14.71
N PRO A 9 -14.62 30.24 15.55
CA PRO A 9 -13.45 29.69 16.20
C PRO A 9 -12.43 29.28 15.12
N PRO A 10 -11.12 29.49 15.35
CA PRO A 10 -10.11 29.07 14.38
C PRO A 10 -10.34 27.59 14.04
N PRO A 11 -10.14 27.18 12.77
CA PRO A 11 -10.24 25.78 12.40
C PRO A 11 -9.35 24.99 13.36
N VAL A 12 -9.94 24.03 14.08
CA VAL A 12 -9.23 23.19 15.04
C VAL A 12 -8.15 22.48 14.24
N ARG A 13 -6.91 22.98 14.29
CA ARG A 13 -5.76 22.26 13.76
C ARG A 13 -5.70 20.98 14.60
N GLU A 14 -6.02 19.84 13.99
CA GLU A 14 -5.86 18.54 14.66
C GLU A 14 -4.47 18.49 15.29
N ASP A 15 -4.40 17.99 16.52
CA ASP A 15 -3.13 17.88 17.22
C ASP A 15 -2.18 16.97 16.42
N LEU A 16 -0.93 17.41 16.26
CA LEU A 16 0.08 16.66 15.53
C LEU A 16 0.27 15.26 16.13
N ALA A 17 0.19 15.12 17.44
CA ALA A 17 0.29 13.81 18.09
C ALA A 17 -0.86 12.88 17.65
N ALA A 18 -2.09 13.38 17.60
CA ALA A 18 -3.24 12.62 17.13
C ALA A 18 -3.11 12.24 15.64
N LEU A 19 -2.61 13.14 14.79
CA LEU A 19 -2.34 12.84 13.38
C LEU A 19 -1.28 11.75 13.21
N LEU A 20 -0.22 11.79 14.01
CA LEU A 20 0.85 10.78 14.00
C LEU A 20 0.32 9.42 14.48
N ASP A 21 -0.49 9.37 15.54
CA ASP A 21 -1.11 8.13 16.02
C ASP A 21 -2.06 7.53 14.97
N GLN A 22 -2.85 8.38 14.32
CA GLN A 22 -3.71 7.94 13.22
C GLN A 22 -2.91 7.37 12.05
N LEU A 23 -1.78 8.00 11.70
CA LEU A 23 -0.89 7.56 10.62
C LEU A 23 -0.22 6.23 10.98
N GLU A 24 0.31 6.10 12.20
CA GLU A 24 0.89 4.86 12.73
C GLU A 24 -0.13 3.73 12.65
N GLY A 25 -1.34 3.94 13.16
CA GLY A 25 -2.41 2.95 13.14
C GLY A 25 -2.92 2.61 11.71
N ALA A 26 -2.86 3.55 10.77
CA ALA A 26 -3.20 3.30 9.38
C ALA A 26 -2.14 2.44 8.69
N LEU A 27 -0.86 2.78 8.85
CA LEU A 27 0.26 2.01 8.29
C LEU A 27 0.35 0.60 8.86
N ALA A 28 0.14 0.44 10.17
CA ALA A 28 0.14 -0.88 10.81
C ALA A 28 -0.95 -1.78 10.22
N ARG A 29 -2.18 -1.26 10.07
CA ARG A 29 -3.29 -2.00 9.42
C ARG A 29 -3.02 -2.28 7.95
N GLN A 30 -2.40 -1.34 7.23
CA GLN A 30 -2.04 -1.56 5.83
C GLN A 30 -0.99 -2.67 5.69
N LEU A 31 -0.02 -2.74 6.60
CA LEU A 31 0.96 -3.82 6.67
C LEU A 31 0.32 -5.16 6.99
N GLU A 32 -0.61 -5.21 7.96
CA GLU A 32 -1.38 -6.41 8.27
C GLU A 32 -2.15 -6.93 7.04
N PHE A 33 -2.88 -6.05 6.35
CA PHE A 33 -3.60 -6.43 5.14
C PHE A 33 -2.68 -6.85 3.99
N THR A 34 -1.50 -6.23 3.87
CA THR A 34 -0.49 -6.63 2.87
C THR A 34 0.02 -8.03 3.16
N ARG A 35 0.31 -8.34 4.43
CA ARG A 35 0.76 -9.68 4.85
C ARG A 35 -0.32 -10.74 4.71
N ALA A 36 -1.59 -10.35 4.83
CA ALA A 36 -2.74 -11.22 4.65
C ALA A 36 -3.22 -11.32 3.18
N ASP A 37 -2.46 -10.80 2.21
CA ASP A 37 -2.82 -10.74 0.78
C ASP A 37 -4.17 -10.03 0.49
N ARG A 38 -4.62 -9.16 1.40
CA ARG A 38 -5.86 -8.36 1.29
C ARG A 38 -5.59 -7.02 0.61
N PHE A 39 -4.99 -7.04 -0.59
CA PHE A 39 -4.50 -5.82 -1.27
C PHE A 39 -5.56 -4.75 -1.54
N ALA A 40 -6.80 -5.14 -1.83
CA ALA A 40 -7.89 -4.18 -1.99
C ALA A 40 -8.21 -3.43 -0.68
N ALA A 41 -8.09 -4.09 0.48
CA ALA A 41 -8.25 -3.45 1.78
C ALA A 41 -7.02 -2.60 2.13
N ALA A 42 -5.81 -3.08 1.82
CA ALA A 42 -4.57 -2.31 1.98
C ALA A 42 -4.59 -1.01 1.15
N GLY A 43 -5.06 -1.08 -0.11
CA GLY A 43 -5.15 0.08 -1.00
C GLY A 43 -6.09 1.18 -0.51
N LYS A 44 -7.20 0.82 0.14
CA LYS A 44 -8.14 1.79 0.75
C LYS A 44 -7.48 2.63 1.85
N LEU A 45 -6.47 2.08 2.54
CA LEU A 45 -5.72 2.81 3.57
C LEU A 45 -4.69 3.77 2.96
N GLY A 46 -4.22 3.54 1.73
CA GLY A 46 -3.24 4.40 1.05
C GLY A 46 -3.71 5.85 0.95
N ALA A 47 -4.93 6.10 0.46
CA ALA A 47 -5.48 7.45 0.36
C ALA A 47 -5.61 8.15 1.72
N ARG A 48 -5.89 7.39 2.79
CA ARG A 48 -5.92 7.92 4.15
C ARG A 48 -4.51 8.27 4.64
N VAL A 49 -3.53 7.42 4.38
CA VAL A 49 -2.11 7.69 4.69
C VAL A 49 -1.64 8.96 3.99
N ASP A 50 -1.93 9.13 2.70
CA ASP A 50 -1.54 10.32 1.94
C ASP A 50 -2.17 11.60 2.52
N THR A 51 -3.45 11.53 2.88
CA THR A 51 -4.16 12.65 3.52
C THR A 51 -3.51 13.04 4.86
N LEU A 52 -3.19 12.05 5.69
CA LEU A 52 -2.53 12.26 6.99
C LEU A 52 -1.13 12.84 6.82
N LEU A 53 -0.35 12.38 5.82
CA LEU A 53 0.98 12.93 5.52
C LEU A 53 0.90 14.39 5.09
N VAL A 54 -0.07 14.74 4.24
CA VAL A 54 -0.30 16.15 3.85
C VAL A 54 -0.66 16.98 5.08
N ALA A 55 -1.57 16.52 5.94
CA ALA A 55 -1.95 17.22 7.16
C ALA A 55 -0.75 17.44 8.10
N ILE A 56 0.04 16.40 8.36
CA ILE A 56 1.25 16.46 9.21
C ILE A 56 2.27 17.46 8.67
N ASN A 57 2.46 17.51 7.35
CA ASN A 57 3.41 18.43 6.72
C ASN A 57 3.02 19.92 6.83
N THR A 58 1.78 20.23 7.24
CA THR A 58 1.37 21.62 7.53
C THR A 58 1.82 22.13 8.91
N HIS A 59 2.33 21.24 9.77
CA HIS A 59 2.81 21.61 11.10
C HIS A 59 4.23 22.19 11.07
N ARG A 60 4.53 23.05 12.04
CA ARG A 60 5.84 23.69 12.14
C ARG A 60 6.96 22.68 12.43
N PRO A 61 8.18 22.89 11.92
CA PRO A 61 9.32 22.00 12.15
C PRO A 61 9.62 21.72 13.63
N GLU A 62 9.42 22.69 14.53
CA GLU A 62 9.64 22.50 15.97
C GLU A 62 8.65 21.50 16.58
N ALA A 63 7.41 21.49 16.11
CA ALA A 63 6.40 20.52 16.55
C ALA A 63 6.73 19.12 16.05
N LEU A 64 7.23 19.00 14.82
CA LEU A 64 7.73 17.73 14.27
C LEU A 64 8.94 17.21 15.07
N SER A 65 9.88 18.10 15.42
CA SER A 65 11.05 17.73 16.22
C SER A 65 10.68 17.23 17.63
N ARG A 66 9.68 17.81 18.28
CA ARG A 66 9.18 17.33 19.57
C ARG A 66 8.54 15.93 19.50
N ASN A 67 8.09 15.52 18.31
CA ASN A 67 7.48 14.22 18.05
C ASN A 67 8.40 13.26 17.28
N ALA A 68 9.73 13.48 17.34
CA ALA A 68 10.71 12.72 16.56
C ALA A 68 10.63 11.19 16.78
N VAL A 69 10.30 10.73 17.99
CA VAL A 69 10.14 9.30 18.31
C VAL A 69 8.99 8.68 17.52
N SER A 70 7.82 9.31 17.51
CA SER A 70 6.66 8.84 16.75
C SER A 70 6.93 8.86 15.24
N ILE A 71 7.58 9.93 14.75
CA ILE A 71 8.00 10.03 13.34
C ILE A 71 8.97 8.90 12.97
N ALA A 72 9.93 8.57 13.84
CA ALA A 72 10.87 7.48 13.61
C ALA A 72 10.16 6.12 13.54
N ARG A 73 9.18 5.86 14.43
CA ARG A 73 8.38 4.64 14.42
C ARG A 73 7.55 4.50 13.14
N ILE A 74 6.89 5.58 12.72
CA ILE A 74 6.14 5.67 11.44
C ILE A 74 7.06 5.36 10.25
N ARG A 75 8.29 5.90 10.24
CA ARG A 75 9.28 5.62 9.19
C ARG A 75 9.64 4.14 9.13
N THR A 76 9.88 3.51 10.29
CA THR A 76 10.17 2.06 10.37
C THR A 76 9.00 1.22 9.84
N LEU A 77 7.76 1.57 10.22
CA LEU A 77 6.56 0.89 9.72
C LEU A 77 6.42 1.02 8.20
N ARG A 78 6.66 2.21 7.66
CA ARG A 78 6.63 2.44 6.21
C ARG A 78 7.67 1.61 5.48
N ASN A 79 8.91 1.59 5.95
CA ASN A 79 9.98 0.76 5.36
C ASN A 79 9.61 -0.73 5.39
N THR A 80 9.01 -1.18 6.49
CA THR A 80 8.55 -2.58 6.63
C THR A 80 7.42 -2.91 5.65
N LEU A 81 6.48 -1.98 5.45
CA LEU A 81 5.40 -2.10 4.47
C LEU A 81 5.96 -2.14 3.03
N GLU A 82 6.89 -1.25 2.70
CA GLU A 82 7.53 -1.21 1.38
C GLU A 82 8.27 -2.52 1.08
N LEU A 83 9.00 -3.07 2.05
CA LEU A 83 9.65 -4.37 1.93
C LEU A 83 8.62 -5.50 1.72
N ALA A 84 7.54 -5.53 2.49
CA ALA A 84 6.50 -6.55 2.34
C ALA A 84 5.83 -6.50 0.96
N LEU A 85 5.53 -5.30 0.46
CA LEU A 85 4.97 -5.10 -0.88
C LEU A 85 5.95 -5.54 -1.98
N ALA A 86 7.24 -5.23 -1.83
CA ALA A 86 8.26 -5.66 -2.78
C ALA A 86 8.39 -7.18 -2.84
N GLN A 87 8.46 -7.85 -1.69
CA GLN A 87 8.48 -9.32 -1.60
C GLN A 87 7.27 -9.95 -2.30
N ARG A 88 6.08 -9.39 -2.08
CA ARG A 88 4.86 -9.90 -2.71
C ARG A 88 4.82 -9.66 -4.20
N LYS A 89 5.30 -8.51 -4.68
CA LYS A 89 5.46 -8.24 -6.11
C LYS A 89 6.39 -9.26 -6.77
N ASP A 90 7.48 -9.61 -6.13
CA ASP A 90 8.44 -10.60 -6.64
C ASP A 90 7.82 -12.00 -6.69
N GLU A 91 7.07 -12.40 -5.66
CA GLU A 91 6.35 -13.67 -5.64
C GLU A 91 5.29 -13.76 -6.75
N TYR A 92 4.48 -12.72 -6.93
CA TYR A 92 3.51 -12.65 -8.03
C TYR A 92 4.19 -12.72 -9.40
N SER A 93 5.34 -12.07 -9.54
CA SER A 93 6.12 -12.10 -10.79
C SER A 93 6.62 -13.51 -11.08
N ARG A 94 7.22 -14.20 -10.09
CA ARG A 94 7.67 -15.59 -10.22
C ARG A 94 6.52 -16.54 -10.53
N HIS A 95 5.36 -16.36 -9.90
CA HIS A 95 4.17 -17.17 -10.15
C HIS A 95 3.68 -16.98 -11.59
N ARG A 96 3.61 -15.73 -12.07
CA ARG A 96 3.22 -15.40 -13.45
C ARG A 96 4.17 -16.01 -14.47
N GLU A 97 5.48 -15.95 -14.23
CA GLU A 97 6.49 -16.59 -15.10
C GLU A 97 6.34 -18.11 -15.11
N GLY A 98 6.10 -18.73 -13.96
CA GLY A 98 5.84 -20.16 -13.82
C GLY A 98 4.62 -20.59 -14.64
N MET A 99 3.50 -19.88 -14.52
CA MET A 99 2.32 -20.12 -15.35
C MET A 99 2.60 -19.93 -16.85
N GLY A 100 3.39 -18.91 -17.22
CA GLY A 100 3.82 -18.69 -18.60
C GLY A 100 4.63 -19.86 -19.16
N ARG A 101 5.56 -20.41 -18.36
CA ARG A 101 6.31 -21.63 -18.71
C ARG A 101 5.37 -22.84 -18.85
N GLY A 102 4.46 -23.05 -17.90
CA GLY A 102 3.48 -24.14 -17.96
C GLY A 102 2.59 -24.08 -19.20
N LYS A 103 2.07 -22.90 -19.55
CA LYS A 103 1.28 -22.70 -20.78
C LYS A 103 2.07 -23.01 -22.05
N ARG A 104 3.35 -22.62 -22.11
CA ARG A 104 4.22 -22.94 -23.26
C ARG A 104 4.47 -24.44 -23.39
N LEU A 105 4.74 -25.13 -22.28
CA LEU A 105 4.92 -26.58 -22.27
C LEU A 105 3.64 -27.31 -22.70
N LEU A 106 2.49 -26.95 -22.13
CA LEU A 106 1.19 -27.50 -22.54
C LEU A 106 0.91 -27.31 -24.04
N ARG A 107 1.25 -26.14 -24.58
CA ARG A 107 1.12 -25.88 -26.02
C ARG A 107 2.08 -26.74 -26.85
N ALA A 108 3.32 -26.90 -26.41
CA ALA A 108 4.32 -27.74 -27.10
C ALA A 108 3.87 -29.21 -27.13
N TYR A 109 3.48 -29.77 -25.98
CA TYR A 109 2.94 -31.14 -25.91
C TYR A 109 1.69 -31.33 -26.77
N GLY A 110 0.76 -30.36 -26.74
CA GLY A 110 -0.45 -30.42 -27.57
C GLY A 110 -0.19 -30.28 -29.07
N GLN A 111 0.90 -29.65 -29.49
CA GLN A 111 1.32 -29.64 -30.90
C GLN A 111 2.05 -30.93 -31.29
N GLN A 112 2.90 -31.45 -30.42
CA GLN A 112 3.62 -32.70 -30.64
C GLN A 112 2.66 -33.90 -30.79
N ALA A 113 1.60 -33.96 -29.97
CA ALA A 113 0.55 -34.96 -30.12
C ALA A 113 -0.22 -34.86 -31.46
N ARG A 114 -0.25 -33.68 -32.11
CA ARG A 114 -0.88 -33.50 -33.43
C ARG A 114 0.06 -33.82 -34.58
N THR A 115 1.37 -33.67 -34.39
CA THR A 115 2.37 -34.08 -35.39
C THR A 115 2.65 -35.57 -35.35
N ASP A 116 2.55 -36.21 -34.18
CA ASP A 116 2.76 -37.65 -33.98
C ASP A 116 1.53 -38.49 -34.36
N HIS A 117 0.40 -37.85 -34.68
CA HIS A 117 -0.73 -38.45 -35.37
C HIS A 117 -0.94 -37.74 -36.71
N PRO A 118 -0.11 -38.02 -37.74
CA PRO A 118 -0.51 -37.70 -39.09
C PRO A 118 -1.84 -38.45 -39.30
N ARG A 119 -2.91 -37.70 -39.57
CA ARG A 119 -4.17 -38.28 -40.03
C ARG A 119 -3.80 -39.29 -41.10
N GLY A 120 -4.00 -40.57 -40.79
CA GLY A 120 -3.81 -41.66 -41.72
C GLY A 120 -4.50 -41.26 -43.01
N SER A 121 -3.67 -41.17 -44.05
CA SER A 121 -4.04 -40.88 -45.41
C SER A 121 -5.28 -41.69 -45.79
N MET A 122 -6.31 -41.00 -46.31
CA MET A 122 -7.29 -41.62 -47.19
C MET A 122 -6.60 -42.06 -48.49
#